data_AF-A0A9R0V2A1-F1
#
_entry.id   AF-A0A9R0V2A1-F1
#
_cell.length_a   1.000
_cell.length_b   1.000
_cell.length_c   1.000
_cell.angle_alpha   90.00
_cell.angle_beta   90.00
_cell.angle_gamma   90.00
#
_symmetry.space_group_name_H-M   'P 1'
#
loop_
_entity.id
_entity.type
_entity.pdbx_description
1 polymer ?
#
loop_
_entity_poly.entity_id
_entity_poly.type
_entity_poly.pdbx_seq_one_letter_code
_entity_poly.pdbx_strand_id
1 'polypeptide(L)'
;MGYAALGENTPRNLLAGFGFYEPFWLLDIAHAAHVIHLIGSYRVDCQTLFVLVENWAERRWPKSSFVTDKINIKLASYSLKFNLFGLTWRSLFVVLTTLVSTLLPFSAEVAGFVTAMLFWPLTVYFPIQMFIVQKKIPKHSIQWACLQLLSLAWLIITITAAASYIVVIVRS
;
A
#
# COMPACT_ATOMS: atom_id res chain seq x y z
N MET A 1 5.28 23.17 9.00
CA MET A 1 5.87 23.51 10.31
C MET A 1 7.35 23.15 10.40
N GLY A 2 7.80 21.93 10.03
CA GLY A 2 9.25 21.60 9.99
C GLY A 2 10.09 22.52 9.08
N TYR A 3 9.70 22.68 7.82
CA TYR A 3 10.37 23.63 6.90
C TYR A 3 10.32 25.09 7.38
N ALA A 4 9.24 25.48 8.07
CA ALA A 4 9.10 26.82 8.63
C ALA A 4 9.98 27.03 9.88
N ALA A 5 10.38 25.96 10.57
CA ALA A 5 11.22 26.00 11.76
C ALA A 5 12.72 25.78 11.46
N LEU A 6 13.06 25.05 10.39
CA LEU A 6 14.44 24.61 10.08
C LEU A 6 14.94 25.03 8.70
N GLY A 7 14.08 25.61 7.86
CA GLY A 7 14.42 26.00 6.50
C GLY A 7 14.86 24.82 5.64
N GLU A 8 15.77 25.08 4.69
CA GLU A 8 16.33 24.10 3.77
C GLU A 8 17.13 22.97 4.46
N ASN A 9 17.52 23.14 5.73
CA ASN A 9 18.26 22.15 6.51
C ASN A 9 17.36 21.08 7.17
N THR A 10 16.08 21.00 6.80
CA THR A 10 15.16 20.01 7.38
C THR A 10 15.56 18.59 6.94
N PRO A 11 15.94 17.68 7.87
CA PRO A 11 16.36 16.34 7.51
C PRO A 11 15.20 15.50 6.94
N ARG A 12 15.49 14.70 5.90
CA ARG A 12 14.50 13.86 5.20
C ARG A 12 13.85 12.82 6.12
N ASN A 13 14.62 12.27 7.05
CA ASN A 13 14.11 11.50 8.18
C ASN A 13 14.18 12.39 9.43
N LEU A 14 13.06 13.02 9.75
CA LEU A 14 12.94 13.90 10.92
C LEU A 14 13.41 13.18 12.21
N LEU A 15 13.09 11.89 12.37
CA LEU A 15 13.44 11.13 13.59
C LEU A 15 14.95 10.88 13.75
N ALA A 16 15.71 10.82 12.66
CA ALA A 16 17.15 10.54 12.69
C ALA A 16 18.02 11.80 12.57
N GLY A 17 17.57 12.81 11.81
CA GLY A 17 18.40 13.98 11.49
C GLY A 17 18.31 15.12 12.49
N PHE A 18 17.50 14.98 13.54
CA PHE A 18 17.25 16.08 14.46
C PHE A 18 18.34 16.31 15.51
N GLY A 19 19.23 15.35 15.77
CA GLY A 19 20.26 15.51 16.81
C GLY A 19 19.71 15.97 18.17
N PHE A 20 18.41 15.76 18.43
CA PHE A 20 17.76 16.11 19.69
C PHE A 20 18.22 15.10 20.73
N TYR A 21 19.35 15.39 21.36
CA TYR A 21 19.82 14.65 22.52
C TYR A 21 19.01 14.95 23.79
N GLU A 22 18.05 15.90 23.77
CA GLU A 22 17.03 16.04 24.83
C GLU A 22 15.71 16.59 24.24
N PRO A 23 14.53 16.03 24.58
CA PRO A 23 14.28 14.93 25.52
C PRO A 23 14.05 13.58 24.82
N PHE A 24 14.79 12.55 25.23
CA PHE A 24 14.63 11.16 24.74
C PHE A 24 13.20 10.64 24.83
N TRP A 25 12.45 11.04 25.85
CA TRP A 25 11.06 10.61 26.04
C TRP A 25 10.13 11.00 24.88
N LEU A 26 10.36 12.14 24.23
CA LEU A 26 9.52 12.56 23.11
C LEU A 26 9.81 11.75 21.85
N LEU A 27 11.09 11.44 21.61
CA LEU A 27 11.51 10.55 20.53
C LEU A 27 10.98 9.14 20.75
N ASP A 28 11.06 8.63 21.98
CA ASP A 28 10.55 7.31 22.36
C ASP A 28 9.03 7.22 22.22
N ILE A 29 8.28 8.24 22.65
CA ILE A 29 6.83 8.32 22.43
C ILE A 29 6.50 8.39 20.94
N ALA A 30 7.25 9.16 20.16
CA ALA A 30 7.04 9.24 18.71
C ALA A 30 7.29 7.89 18.03
N HIS A 31 8.35 7.17 18.41
CA HIS A 31 8.61 5.82 17.94
C HIS A 31 7.53 4.83 18.38
N ALA A 32 7.11 4.86 19.65
CA ALA A 32 6.05 4.00 20.16
C ALA A 32 4.72 4.25 19.43
N ALA A 33 4.34 5.52 19.23
CA ALA A 33 3.15 5.89 18.49
C ALA A 33 3.23 5.42 17.03
N HIS A 34 4.39 5.56 16.38
CA HIS A 34 4.62 5.06 15.03
C HIS A 34 4.44 3.53 14.97
N VAL A 35 5.04 2.78 15.89
CA VAL A 35 4.92 1.31 15.97
C VAL A 35 3.46 0.89 16.18
N ILE A 36 2.75 1.53 17.12
CA ILE A 36 1.33 1.25 17.39
C ILE A 36 0.50 1.52 16.13
N HIS A 37 0.72 2.66 15.47
CA HIS A 37 0.02 3.00 14.23
C HIS A 37 0.29 1.97 13.12
N LEU A 38 1.55 1.58 12.90
CA LEU A 38 1.92 0.57 11.91
C LEU A 38 1.29 -0.79 12.18
N ILE A 39 1.25 -1.24 13.45
CA ILE A 39 0.58 -2.50 13.80
C ILE A 39 -0.92 -2.42 13.49
N GLY A 40 -1.55 -1.28 13.79
CA GLY A 40 -2.95 -1.03 13.46
C GLY A 40 -3.21 -1.07 11.95
N SER A 41 -2.45 -0.29 11.19
CA SER A 41 -2.55 -0.21 9.72
C SER A 41 -2.27 -1.57 9.07
N TYR A 42 -1.20 -2.26 9.49
CA TYR A 42 -0.87 -3.60 9.01
C TYR A 42 -2.04 -4.57 9.16
N ARG A 43 -2.73 -4.57 10.31
CA ARG A 43 -3.89 -5.44 10.54
C ARG A 43 -5.04 -5.12 9.58
N VAL A 44 -5.36 -3.84 9.39
CA VAL A 44 -6.47 -3.41 8.52
C VAL A 44 -6.16 -3.67 7.05
N ASP A 45 -4.95 -3.34 6.61
CA ASP A 45 -4.52 -3.47 5.22
C ASP A 45 -4.40 -4.94 4.80
N CYS A 46 -3.74 -5.77 5.62
CA CYS A 46 -3.59 -7.18 5.33
C CYS A 46 -4.93 -7.93 5.36
N GLN A 47 -5.84 -7.55 6.26
CA GLN A 47 -7.16 -8.18 6.32
C GLN A 47 -7.93 -8.01 5.00
N THR A 48 -7.85 -6.83 4.39
CA THR A 48 -8.48 -6.57 3.10
C THR A 48 -7.90 -7.46 2.01
N LEU A 49 -6.56 -7.59 1.95
CA LEU A 49 -5.89 -8.45 0.98
C LEU A 49 -6.23 -9.94 1.18
N PHE A 50 -6.23 -10.42 2.43
CA PHE A 50 -6.56 -11.81 2.73
C PHE A 50 -7.98 -12.16 2.32
N VAL A 51 -8.96 -11.31 2.65
CA VAL A 51 -10.36 -11.55 2.28
C VAL A 51 -10.54 -11.51 0.75
N LEU A 52 -9.86 -10.61 0.04
CA LEU A 52 -9.92 -10.55 -1.42
C LEU A 52 -9.38 -11.83 -2.07
N VAL A 53 -8.21 -12.30 -1.63
CA VAL A 53 -7.57 -13.50 -2.19
C VAL A 53 -8.34 -14.76 -1.83
N GLU A 54 -8.82 -14.89 -0.59
CA GLU A 54 -9.65 -16.01 -0.16
C GLU A 54 -10.95 -16.08 -0.96
N ASN A 55 -11.68 -14.97 -1.10
CA ASN A 55 -12.91 -14.92 -1.89
C ASN A 55 -12.65 -15.23 -3.37
N TRP A 56 -11.53 -14.77 -3.92
CA TRP A 56 -11.15 -15.07 -5.30
C TRP A 56 -10.83 -16.56 -5.47
N ALA A 57 -10.07 -17.15 -4.54
CA ALA A 57 -9.73 -18.57 -4.56
C ALA A 57 -10.97 -19.45 -4.42
N GLU A 58 -11.89 -19.13 -3.52
CA GLU A 58 -13.16 -19.83 -3.34
C GLU A 58 -14.01 -19.81 -4.62
N ARG A 59 -14.06 -18.67 -5.32
CA ARG A 59 -14.78 -18.55 -6.61
C ARG A 59 -14.08 -19.31 -7.74
N ARG A 60 -12.74 -19.32 -7.75
CA ARG A 60 -11.94 -19.92 -8.83
C ARG A 60 -11.84 -21.44 -8.73
N TRP A 61 -11.77 -21.99 -7.51
CA TRP A 61 -11.66 -23.43 -7.24
C TRP A 61 -12.69 -23.92 -6.20
N PRO A 62 -13.99 -23.81 -6.49
CA PRO A 62 -15.04 -24.16 -5.54
C PRO A 62 -15.07 -25.64 -5.15
N LYS A 63 -14.50 -26.52 -5.99
CA LYS A 63 -14.44 -27.98 -5.79
C LYS A 63 -13.22 -28.46 -4.99
N SER A 64 -12.27 -27.58 -4.67
CA SER A 64 -11.05 -27.97 -3.94
C SER A 64 -11.35 -28.06 -2.44
N SER A 65 -11.12 -29.23 -1.84
CA SER A 65 -11.22 -29.40 -0.39
C SER A 65 -10.20 -28.53 0.36
N PHE A 66 -9.06 -28.20 -0.24
CA PHE A 66 -8.08 -27.33 0.41
C PHE A 66 -8.56 -25.88 0.58
N VAL A 67 -9.43 -25.40 -0.32
CA VAL A 67 -9.90 -24.01 -0.38
C VAL A 67 -11.28 -23.84 0.25
N THR A 68 -12.17 -24.80 0.06
CA THR A 68 -13.59 -24.67 0.48
C THR A 68 -13.85 -25.30 1.86
N ASP A 69 -13.01 -26.23 2.29
CA ASP A 69 -13.28 -27.05 3.47
C ASP A 69 -12.86 -26.30 4.75
N LYS A 70 -13.84 -26.02 5.62
CA LYS A 70 -13.64 -25.28 6.87
C LYS A 70 -13.49 -26.27 8.01
N ILE A 71 -12.27 -26.44 8.48
CA ILE A 71 -11.97 -27.31 9.63
C ILE A 71 -12.46 -26.61 10.89
N ASN A 72 -13.39 -27.25 11.59
CA ASN A 72 -13.86 -26.79 12.89
C ASN A 72 -13.01 -27.48 13.97
N ILE A 73 -12.05 -26.75 14.55
CA ILE A 73 -11.31 -27.24 15.70
C ILE A 73 -12.05 -26.72 16.94
N LYS A 74 -12.66 -27.65 17.70
CA LYS A 74 -13.23 -27.34 19.01
C LYS A 74 -12.09 -27.35 20.03
N LEU A 75 -11.62 -26.18 20.43
CA LEU A 75 -10.67 -26.05 21.53
C LEU A 75 -11.42 -25.59 22.78
N ALA A 76 -11.61 -26.53 23.72
CA ALA A 76 -12.30 -26.38 25.00
C ALA A 76 -13.69 -25.70 24.93
N SER A 77 -13.75 -24.37 24.85
CA SER A 77 -14.98 -23.57 24.85
C SER A 77 -15.20 -22.74 23.57
N TYR A 78 -14.26 -22.74 22.62
CA TYR A 78 -14.34 -21.96 21.38
C TYR A 78 -14.28 -22.89 20.16
N SER A 79 -15.26 -22.77 19.27
CA SER A 79 -15.24 -23.42 17.96
C SER A 79 -14.54 -22.48 16.98
N LEU A 80 -13.26 -22.73 16.70
CA LEU A 80 -12.54 -21.99 15.68
C LEU A 80 -12.74 -22.65 14.31
N LYS A 81 -13.29 -21.89 13.37
CA LYS A 81 -13.44 -22.30 11.98
C LYS A 81 -12.26 -21.75 11.19
N PHE A 82 -11.38 -22.63 10.72
CA PHE A 82 -10.24 -22.22 9.91
C PHE A 82 -10.30 -22.84 8.52
N ASN A 83 -9.91 -22.05 7.53
CA ASN A 83 -9.64 -22.53 6.18
C ASN A 83 -8.14 -22.85 6.08
N LEU A 84 -7.77 -24.07 5.65
CA LEU A 84 -6.37 -24.47 5.49
C LEU A 84 -5.65 -23.58 4.47
N PHE A 85 -6.31 -23.27 3.35
CA PHE A 85 -5.81 -22.31 2.37
C PHE A 85 -5.50 -20.96 3.01
N GLY A 86 -6.44 -20.44 3.80
CA GLY A 86 -6.26 -19.15 4.48
C GLY A 86 -5.06 -19.13 5.44
N LEU A 87 -4.81 -20.22 6.18
CA LEU A 87 -3.68 -20.29 7.09
C LEU A 87 -2.35 -20.31 6.34
N THR A 88 -2.23 -21.18 5.33
CA THR A 88 -1.03 -21.29 4.49
C THR A 88 -0.75 -20.00 3.73
N TRP A 89 -1.80 -19.34 3.21
CA TRP A 89 -1.69 -18.05 2.53
C TRP A 89 -1.18 -16.95 3.46
N ARG A 90 -1.71 -16.85 4.68
CA ARG A 90 -1.25 -15.87 5.69
C ARG A 90 0.23 -16.07 6.04
N SER A 91 0.65 -17.30 6.31
CA SER A 91 2.06 -17.59 6.62
C SER A 91 2.97 -17.30 5.43
N LEU A 92 2.55 -17.69 4.21
CA LEU A 92 3.32 -17.44 3.00
C LEU A 92 3.48 -15.94 2.75
N PHE A 93 2.41 -15.17 2.92
CA PHE A 93 2.44 -13.72 2.76
C PHE A 93 3.45 -13.06 3.72
N VAL A 94 3.43 -13.42 5.01
CA VAL A 94 4.37 -12.88 6.00
C VAL A 94 5.83 -13.23 5.65
N VAL A 95 6.07 -14.48 5.24
CA VAL A 95 7.43 -14.91 4.83
C VAL A 95 7.90 -14.14 3.60
N LEU A 96 7.05 -14.01 2.58
CA LEU A 96 7.38 -13.27 1.36
C LEU A 96 7.64 -11.78 1.63
N THR A 97 6.79 -11.12 2.40
CA THR A 97 6.99 -9.70 2.72
C THR A 97 8.24 -9.48 3.57
N THR A 98 8.55 -10.40 4.49
CA THR A 98 9.79 -10.38 5.27
C THR A 98 11.00 -10.53 4.36
N LEU A 99 10.99 -11.51 3.45
CA LEU A 99 12.06 -11.71 2.48
C LEU A 99 12.27 -10.47 1.60
N VAL A 100 11.19 -9.91 1.06
CA VAL A 100 11.23 -8.67 0.28
C VAL A 100 11.82 -7.53 1.12
N SER A 101 11.39 -7.37 2.37
CA SER A 101 11.91 -6.33 3.27
C SER A 101 13.38 -6.51 3.63
N THR A 102 13.90 -7.75 3.64
CA THR A 102 15.32 -8.01 3.89
C THR A 102 16.18 -7.85 2.64
N LEU A 103 15.61 -8.08 1.45
CA LEU A 103 16.32 -7.99 0.16
C LEU A 103 16.35 -6.57 -0.40
N LEU A 104 15.27 -5.80 -0.20
CA LEU A 104 15.14 -4.42 -0.64
C LEU A 104 15.29 -3.49 0.57
N PRO A 105 16.29 -2.59 0.59
CA PRO A 105 16.31 -1.53 1.58
C PRO A 105 15.13 -0.60 1.29
N PHE A 106 14.05 -0.72 2.07
CA PHE A 106 12.86 0.11 1.93
C PHE A 106 13.21 1.55 2.31
N SER A 107 13.67 2.30 1.33
CA SER A 107 13.98 3.71 1.46
C SER A 107 12.75 4.55 1.07
N ALA A 108 12.75 5.82 1.50
CA ALA A 108 11.66 6.74 1.15
C ALA A 108 11.51 6.92 -0.37
N GLU A 109 12.61 6.76 -1.10
CA GLU A 109 12.68 6.86 -2.56
C GLU A 109 11.99 5.68 -3.25
N VAL A 110 12.21 4.44 -2.76
CA VAL A 110 11.55 3.25 -3.29
C VAL A 110 10.04 3.31 -3.02
N ALA A 111 9.63 3.73 -1.83
CA ALA A 111 8.23 3.95 -1.52
C ALA A 111 7.61 5.02 -2.44
N GLY A 112 8.30 6.15 -2.63
CA GLY A 112 7.88 7.22 -3.53
C GLY A 112 7.73 6.76 -4.99
N PHE A 113 8.65 5.92 -5.47
CA PHE A 113 8.57 5.31 -6.81
C PHE A 113 7.33 4.43 -6.97
N VAL A 114 7.08 3.51 -6.03
CA VAL A 114 5.90 2.63 -6.05
C VAL A 114 4.61 3.46 -5.99
N THR A 115 4.55 4.47 -5.12
CA THR A 115 3.41 5.38 -5.04
C THR A 115 3.19 6.12 -6.35
N ALA A 116 4.24 6.61 -7.01
CA ALA A 116 4.12 7.25 -8.32
C ALA A 116 3.50 6.28 -9.33
N MET A 117 4.05 5.07 -9.48
CA MET A 117 3.52 4.07 -10.42
C MET A 117 2.05 3.72 -10.18
N LEU A 118 1.66 3.59 -8.91
CA LEU A 118 0.30 3.23 -8.51
C LEU A 118 -0.69 4.42 -8.58
N PHE A 119 -0.20 5.65 -8.47
CA PHE A 119 -1.02 6.86 -8.43
C PHE A 119 -1.85 7.04 -9.70
N TRP A 120 -1.24 6.98 -10.88
CA TRP A 120 -1.99 7.18 -12.14
C TRP A 120 -3.13 6.16 -12.34
N PRO A 121 -2.89 4.83 -12.30
CA PRO A 121 -3.94 3.87 -12.57
C PRO A 121 -5.05 3.92 -11.51
N LEU A 122 -4.70 4.01 -10.21
CA LEU A 122 -5.66 3.90 -9.11
C LEU A 122 -6.40 5.21 -8.80
N THR A 123 -5.70 6.34 -8.80
CA THR A 123 -6.28 7.63 -8.34
C THR A 123 -6.85 8.44 -9.50
N VAL A 124 -6.33 8.28 -10.71
CA VAL A 124 -6.72 9.10 -11.87
C VAL A 124 -7.50 8.26 -12.88
N TYR A 125 -6.87 7.25 -13.46
CA TYR A 125 -7.44 6.52 -14.59
C TYR A 125 -8.72 5.76 -14.21
N PHE A 126 -8.68 4.92 -13.17
CA PHE A 126 -9.87 4.13 -12.79
C PHE A 126 -11.07 5.00 -12.42
N PRO A 127 -10.95 6.03 -11.57
CA PRO A 127 -12.09 6.91 -11.25
C PRO A 127 -12.64 7.64 -12.48
N ILE A 128 -11.78 8.11 -13.39
CA ILE A 128 -12.22 8.76 -14.64
C ILE A 128 -13.03 7.78 -15.50
N GLN A 129 -12.54 6.55 -15.68
CA GLN A 129 -13.27 5.54 -16.45
C GLN A 129 -14.58 5.13 -15.77
N MET A 130 -14.56 4.95 -14.45
CA MET A 130 -15.78 4.68 -13.66
C MET A 130 -16.79 5.83 -13.81
N PHE A 131 -16.33 7.08 -13.77
CA PHE A 131 -17.19 8.26 -13.97
C PHE A 131 -17.80 8.30 -15.37
N ILE A 132 -17.01 8.03 -16.42
CA ILE A 132 -17.49 7.97 -17.82
C ILE A 132 -18.58 6.90 -17.97
N VAL A 133 -18.38 5.70 -17.40
CA VAL A 133 -19.34 4.60 -17.45
C VAL A 133 -20.62 4.94 -16.66
N GLN A 134 -20.48 5.48 -15.44
CA GLN A 134 -21.63 5.85 -14.61
C GLN A 134 -22.48 6.96 -15.22
N LYS A 135 -21.84 7.99 -15.80
CA LYS A 135 -22.53 9.12 -16.44
C LYS A 135 -22.87 8.89 -17.91
N LYS A 136 -22.54 7.72 -18.47
CA LYS A 136 -22.77 7.34 -19.87
C LYS A 136 -22.30 8.41 -20.86
N ILE A 137 -21.12 8.99 -20.61
CA ILE A 137 -20.59 10.08 -21.44
C ILE A 137 -20.23 9.53 -22.82
N PRO A 138 -20.69 10.15 -23.93
CA PRO A 138 -20.39 9.66 -25.27
C PRO A 138 -18.91 9.85 -25.60
N LYS A 139 -18.30 8.83 -26.23
CA LYS A 139 -16.84 8.73 -26.52
C LYS A 139 -16.25 9.83 -27.40
N HIS A 140 -17.07 10.71 -27.97
CA HIS A 140 -16.62 11.83 -28.81
C HIS A 140 -17.12 13.19 -28.33
N SER A 141 -17.69 13.25 -27.12
CA SER A 141 -18.01 14.55 -26.52
C SER A 141 -16.73 15.27 -26.09
N ILE A 142 -16.76 16.60 -26.14
CA ILE A 142 -15.73 17.49 -25.58
C ILE A 142 -15.44 17.11 -24.13
N GLN A 143 -16.46 16.72 -23.37
CA GLN A 143 -16.30 16.27 -21.98
C GLN A 143 -15.47 14.98 -21.88
N TRP A 144 -15.69 14.02 -22.78
CA TRP A 144 -14.89 12.79 -22.82
C TRP A 144 -13.45 13.09 -23.21
N ALA A 145 -13.24 13.91 -24.24
CA ALA A 145 -11.90 14.31 -24.68
C ALA A 145 -11.13 15.04 -23.57
N CYS A 146 -11.78 15.96 -22.85
CA CYS A 146 -11.19 16.66 -21.71
C CYS A 146 -10.77 15.70 -20.58
N LEU A 147 -11.63 14.73 -20.24
CA LEU A 147 -11.31 13.72 -19.23
C LEU A 147 -10.14 12.81 -19.64
N GLN A 148 -10.04 12.43 -20.92
CA GLN A 148 -8.90 11.65 -21.41
C GLN A 148 -7.61 12.47 -21.42
N LEU A 149 -7.67 13.74 -21.85
CA LEU A 149 -6.53 14.65 -21.81
C LEU A 149 -6.03 14.87 -20.39
N LEU A 150 -6.94 15.04 -19.42
CA LEU A 150 -6.59 15.13 -18.00
C LEU A 150 -5.88 13.86 -17.53
N SER A 151 -6.41 12.68 -17.86
CA SER A 151 -5.76 11.40 -17.54
C SER A 151 -4.36 11.27 -18.15
N LEU A 152 -4.17 11.72 -19.40
CA LEU A 152 -2.87 11.72 -20.07
C LEU A 152 -1.89 12.71 -19.45
N ALA A 153 -2.36 13.90 -19.06
CA ALA A 153 -1.51 14.89 -18.39
C ALA A 153 -0.96 14.32 -17.06
N TRP A 154 -1.83 13.69 -16.26
CA TRP A 154 -1.41 13.01 -15.03
C TRP A 154 -0.48 11.82 -15.29
N LEU A 155 -0.65 11.10 -16.40
CA LEU A 155 0.27 10.03 -16.81
C LEU A 155 1.68 10.57 -17.03
N ILE A 156 1.81 11.68 -17.75
CA ILE A 156 3.10 12.32 -18.04
C ILE A 156 3.78 12.78 -16.74
N ILE A 157 3.02 13.40 -15.84
CA ILE A 157 3.52 13.81 -14.52
C ILE A 157 4.02 12.59 -13.75
N THR A 158 3.27 11.51 -13.78
CA THR A 158 3.61 10.26 -13.08
C THR A 158 4.88 9.61 -13.64
N ILE A 159 5.03 9.55 -14.96
CA ILE A 159 6.23 9.02 -15.61
C ILE A 159 7.45 9.87 -15.25
N THR A 160 7.32 11.19 -15.29
CA THR A 160 8.39 12.12 -14.92
C THR A 160 8.80 11.95 -13.45
N ALA A 161 7.83 11.79 -12.55
CA ALA A 161 8.08 11.52 -11.13
C ALA A 161 8.77 10.18 -10.92
N ALA A 162 8.30 9.11 -11.58
CA ALA A 162 8.91 7.79 -11.51
C ALA A 162 10.37 7.80 -12.02
N ALA A 163 10.63 8.49 -13.13
CA ALA A 163 11.98 8.69 -13.67
C ALA A 163 12.88 9.44 -12.67
N SER A 164 12.35 10.48 -12.01
CA SER A 164 13.07 11.23 -10.98
C SER A 164 13.49 10.32 -9.82
N TYR A 165 12.59 9.45 -9.32
CA TYR A 165 12.93 8.51 -8.25
C TYR A 165 13.98 7.49 -8.68
N ILE A 166 13.94 6.97 -9.91
CA ILE A 166 14.98 6.04 -10.42
C ILE A 166 16.36 6.71 -10.39
N VAL A 167 16.46 7.96 -10.85
CA VAL A 167 17.74 8.70 -10.83
C VAL A 167 18.25 8.88 -9.40
N VAL A 168 17.35 9.14 -8.44
CA VAL A 168 17.74 9.28 -7.03
C VAL A 168 18.19 7.93 -6.45
N ILE A 169 17.46 6.84 -6.70
CA ILE A 169 17.79 5.49 -6.21
C ILE A 169 19.13 4.99 -6.77
N VAL A 170 19.44 5.30 -8.03
CA VAL A 170 20.73 4.91 -8.63
C VAL A 170 21.90 5.74 -8.08
N ARG A 171 21.63 6.95 -7.59
CA ARG A 171 22.66 7.87 -7.07
C ARG A 171 22.82 7.81 -5.54
N SER A 172 21.92 7.16 -4.82
CA SER A 172 21.94 6.96 -3.36
C SER A 172 22.78 5.77 -2.96
#